data_AF-A0A4R5W1S9-F1
#
_entry.id   AF-A0A4R5W1S9-F1
#
_cell.length_a   1.000
_cell.length_b   1.000
_cell.length_c   1.000
_cell.angle_alpha   90.00
_cell.angle_beta   90.00
_cell.angle_gamma   90.00
#
_symmetry.space_group_name_H-M   'P 1'
#
loop_
_entity.id
_entity.type
_entity.pdbx_description
1 polymer ?
#
loop_
_entity_poly.entity_id
_entity_poly.type
_entity_poly.pdbx_seq_one_letter_code
_entity_poly.pdbx_strand_id
1 'polypeptide(L)'
;MIVTEHISTILLVTGSITALPLLQFLFPAKFLKWMNQIEISDEAGLFYARHWGLVVFSLGALLIFAAHHAEAREAIMLCALIEKLGIVLLIASNRKRPFTRGLVVTAIFDSVCSLLYLAYLAGWA
;
A
#
# COMPACT_ATOMS: atom_id res chain seq x y z
N MET A 1 1.14 -0.83 -23.64
CA MET A 1 -0.24 -0.43 -23.99
C MET A 1 -1.31 -1.02 -23.06
N ILE A 2 -1.23 -2.28 -22.60
CA ILE A 2 -2.24 -2.85 -21.66
C ILE A 2 -2.36 -2.06 -20.34
N VAL A 3 -1.26 -1.55 -19.77
CA VAL A 3 -1.31 -0.83 -18.49
C VAL A 3 -1.96 0.54 -18.66
N THR A 4 -1.60 1.30 -19.70
CA THR A 4 -2.18 2.63 -19.95
C THR A 4 -3.65 2.55 -20.38
N GLU A 5 -4.03 1.54 -21.17
CA GLU A 5 -5.43 1.29 -21.54
C GLU A 5 -6.32 0.92 -20.34
N HIS A 6 -5.74 0.28 -19.32
CA HIS A 6 -6.47 -0.16 -18.13
C HIS A 6 -6.08 0.59 -16.85
N ILE A 7 -5.41 1.74 -16.96
CA ILE A 7 -4.85 2.43 -15.78
C ILE A 7 -5.92 2.79 -14.76
N SER A 8 -7.09 3.25 -15.20
CA SER A 8 -8.21 3.54 -14.31
C SER A 8 -8.66 2.31 -13.53
N THR A 9 -8.80 1.15 -14.20
CA THR A 9 -9.16 -0.11 -13.54
C THR A 9 -8.08 -0.57 -12.57
N ILE A 10 -6.80 -0.46 -12.96
CA ILE A 10 -5.66 -0.80 -12.11
C ILE A 10 -5.73 0.04 -10.82
N LEU A 11 -5.87 1.36 -10.95
CA LEU A 11 -5.94 2.28 -9.81
C LEU A 11 -7.15 2.05 -8.92
N LEU A 12 -8.31 1.69 -9.48
CA LEU A 12 -9.49 1.32 -8.70
C LEU A 12 -9.24 0.06 -7.86
N VAL A 13 -8.68 -0.99 -8.46
CA VAL A 13 -8.43 -2.26 -7.78
C VAL A 13 -7.34 -2.11 -6.73
N THR A 14 -6.17 -1.57 -7.11
CA THR A 14 -5.05 -1.41 -6.18
C THR A 14 -5.36 -0.39 -5.09
N GLY A 15 -6.08 0.68 -5.42
CA GLY A 15 -6.55 1.67 -4.46
C GLY A 15 -7.53 1.08 -3.44
N SER A 16 -8.49 0.26 -3.89
CA SER A 16 -9.46 -0.41 -3.01
C SER A 16 -8.79 -1.37 -2.04
N ILE A 17 -7.83 -2.17 -2.50
CA ILE A 17 -7.05 -3.07 -1.63
C ILE A 17 -6.16 -2.25 -0.68
N THR A 18 -5.50 -1.20 -1.18
CA THR A 18 -4.68 -0.29 -0.38
C THR A 18 -5.52 0.47 0.65
N ALA A 19 -6.85 0.61 0.48
CA ALA A 19 -7.73 1.25 1.44
C ALA A 19 -8.11 0.35 2.64
N LEU A 20 -7.89 -0.97 2.57
CA LEU A 20 -8.23 -1.92 3.64
C LEU A 20 -7.62 -1.61 5.02
N PRO A 21 -6.41 -1.01 5.16
CA PRO A 21 -5.85 -0.59 6.44
C PRO A 21 -6.67 0.46 7.21
N LEU A 22 -7.77 0.98 6.65
CA LEU A 22 -8.80 1.63 7.46
C LEU A 22 -9.25 0.75 8.64
N LEU A 23 -9.32 -0.57 8.45
CA LEU A 23 -9.61 -1.52 9.52
C LEU A 23 -8.51 -1.57 10.58
N GLN A 24 -7.24 -1.32 10.21
CA GLN A 24 -6.13 -1.15 11.15
C GLN A 24 -6.27 0.13 11.98
N PHE A 25 -6.75 1.22 11.37
CA PHE A 25 -7.02 2.45 12.12
C PHE A 25 -8.10 2.26 13.18
N LEU A 26 -9.16 1.50 12.87
CA LEU A 26 -10.26 1.22 13.78
C LEU A 26 -9.91 0.15 14.82
N PHE A 27 -9.22 -0.92 14.41
CA PHE A 27 -8.95 -2.12 15.20
C PHE A 27 -7.49 -2.60 15.05
N PRO A 28 -6.49 -1.81 15.49
CA PRO A 28 -5.06 -2.02 15.14
C PRO A 28 -4.53 -3.40 15.51
N ALA A 29 -4.69 -3.82 16.77
CA ALA A 29 -4.18 -5.10 17.26
C ALA A 29 -4.83 -6.30 16.56
N LYS A 30 -6.16 -6.26 16.39
CA LYS A 30 -6.93 -7.35 15.75
C LYS A 30 -6.56 -7.48 14.27
N PHE A 31 -6.48 -6.35 13.57
CA PHE A 31 -6.15 -6.32 12.15
C PHE A 31 -4.72 -6.82 11.90
N LEU A 32 -3.72 -6.29 12.62
CA LEU A 32 -2.32 -6.71 12.47
C LEU A 32 -2.11 -8.19 12.79
N LYS A 33 -2.81 -8.71 13.81
CA LYS A 33 -2.77 -10.14 14.13
C LYS A 33 -3.37 -10.99 13.02
N TRP A 34 -4.52 -10.58 12.48
CA TRP A 34 -5.22 -11.34 11.44
C TRP A 34 -4.51 -11.29 10.07
N MET A 35 -4.14 -10.08 9.61
CA MET A 35 -3.54 -9.88 8.30
C MET A 35 -2.04 -10.20 8.27
N ASN A 36 -1.32 -9.78 9.32
CA ASN A 36 0.13 -9.76 9.31
C ASN A 36 0.77 -10.70 10.33
N GLN A 37 -0.03 -11.43 11.14
CA GLN A 37 0.48 -12.27 12.22
C GLN A 37 1.39 -11.49 13.19
N ILE A 38 1.18 -10.17 13.31
CA ILE A 38 1.94 -9.29 14.20
C ILE A 38 1.10 -9.01 15.44
N GLU A 39 1.66 -9.30 16.61
CA GLU A 39 1.09 -8.92 17.90
C GLU A 39 1.81 -7.69 18.44
N ILE A 40 1.06 -6.59 18.60
CA ILE A 40 1.52 -5.36 19.23
C ILE A 40 0.69 -5.15 20.48
N SER A 41 1.35 -4.95 21.62
CA SER A 41 0.71 -4.73 22.91
C SER A 41 1.10 -3.41 23.57
N ASP A 42 2.14 -2.74 23.08
CA ASP A 42 2.57 -1.45 23.63
C ASP A 42 1.73 -0.29 23.07
N GLU A 43 1.45 0.69 23.91
CA GLU A 43 0.56 1.81 23.58
C GLU A 43 1.09 2.68 22.43
N ALA A 44 2.40 2.91 22.40
CA ALA A 44 3.04 3.71 21.35
C ALA A 44 2.96 3.00 19.99
N GLY A 45 3.27 1.71 19.93
CA GLY A 45 3.16 0.88 18.73
C GLY A 45 1.72 0.83 18.21
N LEU A 46 0.74 0.68 19.09
CA LEU A 46 -0.68 0.74 18.72
C LEU A 46 -1.08 2.11 18.17
N PHE A 47 -0.62 3.20 18.80
CA PHE A 47 -0.87 4.56 18.33
C PHE A 47 -0.33 4.78 16.91
N TYR A 48 0.93 4.44 16.66
CA TYR A 48 1.54 4.57 15.33
C TYR A 48 0.91 3.61 14.31
N ALA A 49 0.56 2.38 14.69
CA ALA A 49 -0.12 1.44 13.83
C ALA A 49 -1.48 1.96 13.35
N ARG A 50 -2.24 2.62 14.24
CA ARG A 50 -3.51 3.27 13.85
C ARG A 50 -3.27 4.37 12.85
N HIS A 51 -2.36 5.29 13.18
CA HIS A 51 -2.08 6.43 12.32
C HIS A 51 -1.59 5.99 10.94
N TRP A 52 -0.69 5.01 10.86
CA TRP A 52 -0.24 4.46 9.58
C TRP A 52 -1.40 3.84 8.79
N GLY A 53 -2.32 3.11 9.44
CA GLY A 53 -3.53 2.61 8.80
C GLY A 53 -4.37 3.70 8.14
N LEU A 54 -4.50 4.87 8.78
CA LEU A 54 -5.19 6.03 8.22
C LEU A 54 -4.43 6.65 7.04
N VAL A 55 -3.10 6.73 7.12
CA VAL A 55 -2.24 7.23 6.03
C VAL A 55 -2.38 6.33 4.79
N VAL A 56 -2.28 5.02 4.95
CA VAL A 56 -2.41 4.06 3.84
C VAL A 56 -3.83 4.06 3.28
N PHE A 57 -4.86 4.16 4.13
CA PHE A 57 -6.23 4.39 3.67
C PHE A 57 -6.37 5.64 2.81
N SER A 58 -5.80 6.76 3.26
CA SER A 58 -5.86 8.04 2.53
C SER A 58 -5.20 7.92 1.16
N LEU A 59 -4.06 7.22 1.09
CA LEU A 59 -3.37 6.93 -0.17
C LEU A 59 -4.20 6.02 -1.10
N GLY A 60 -4.86 4.98 -0.54
CA GLY A 60 -5.80 4.14 -1.28
C GLY A 60 -6.98 4.91 -1.86
N ALA A 61 -7.57 5.82 -1.09
CA ALA A 61 -8.64 6.70 -1.54
C ALA A 61 -8.17 7.67 -2.64
N LEU A 62 -6.95 8.21 -2.53
CA LEU A 62 -6.35 9.04 -3.57
C LEU A 62 -6.10 8.26 -4.86
N LEU A 63 -5.67 6.99 -4.78
CA LEU A 63 -5.53 6.13 -5.96
C LEU A 63 -6.87 5.92 -6.67
N ILE A 64 -7.96 5.68 -5.91
CA ILE A 64 -9.32 5.60 -6.46
C ILE A 64 -9.70 6.93 -7.14
N PHE A 65 -9.41 8.07 -6.50
CA PHE A 65 -9.65 9.39 -7.09
C PHE A 65 -8.88 9.60 -8.40
N ALA A 66 -7.59 9.21 -8.43
CA ALA A 66 -6.70 9.29 -9.60
C ALA A 66 -7.17 8.43 -10.79
N ALA A 67 -7.99 7.40 -10.54
CA ALA A 67 -8.59 6.61 -11.61
C ALA A 67 -9.46 7.46 -12.54
N HIS A 68 -10.09 8.52 -12.02
CA HIS A 68 -11.03 9.38 -12.74
C HIS A 68 -10.50 10.79 -13.03
N HIS A 69 -9.37 11.20 -12.44
CA HIS A 69 -8.81 12.54 -12.55
C HIS A 69 -7.38 12.47 -13.12
N ALA A 70 -7.25 12.61 -14.43
CA ALA A 70 -5.99 12.45 -15.13
C ALA A 70 -4.95 13.50 -14.71
N GLU A 71 -5.41 14.71 -14.41
CA GLU A 71 -4.62 15.87 -13.99
C GLU A 71 -3.89 15.67 -12.66
N ALA A 72 -4.41 14.84 -11.76
CA ALA A 72 -3.80 14.55 -10.46
C ALA A 72 -3.09 13.18 -10.43
N ARG A 73 -3.29 12.36 -11.47
CA ARG A 73 -2.95 10.93 -11.46
C ARG A 73 -1.47 10.69 -11.24
N GLU A 74 -0.61 11.34 -12.02
CA GLU A 74 0.83 11.09 -11.98
C GLU A 74 1.43 11.43 -10.60
N ALA A 75 1.04 12.58 -10.03
CA ALA A 75 1.49 12.99 -8.70
C ALA A 75 1.06 11.99 -7.62
N ILE A 76 -0.20 11.54 -7.65
CA ILE A 76 -0.73 10.56 -6.70
C ILE A 76 -0.03 9.20 -6.86
N MET A 77 0.15 8.74 -8.10
CA MET A 77 0.85 7.48 -8.39
C MET A 77 2.30 7.51 -7.95
N LEU A 78 2.99 8.65 -8.11
CA LEU A 78 4.36 8.82 -7.62
C LEU A 78 4.42 8.73 -6.10
N CYS A 79 3.53 9.42 -5.38
CA CYS A 79 3.44 9.31 -3.93
C CYS A 79 3.19 7.86 -3.49
N ALA A 80 2.27 7.15 -4.17
CA ALA A 80 1.97 5.77 -3.87
C ALA A 80 3.14 4.83 -4.18
N LEU A 81 3.87 5.08 -5.26
CA LEU A 81 5.08 4.34 -5.61
C LEU A 81 6.15 4.47 -4.52
N ILE A 82 6.40 5.68 -4.03
CA ILE A 82 7.38 5.94 -2.97
C ILE A 82 7.02 5.20 -1.69
N GLU A 83 5.75 5.28 -1.27
CA GLU A 83 5.26 4.60 -0.05
C GLU A 83 5.41 3.08 -0.17
N LYS A 84 4.97 2.49 -1.29
CA LYS A 84 5.03 1.05 -1.54
C LYS A 84 6.46 0.53 -1.66
N LEU A 85 7.34 1.26 -2.35
CA LEU A 85 8.76 0.90 -2.38
C LEU A 85 9.38 0.98 -0.99
N GLY A 86 9.01 1.98 -0.18
CA GLY A 86 9.48 2.12 1.20
C GLY A 86 9.21 0.86 2.03
N ILE A 87 7.97 0.39 2.04
CA ILE A 87 7.61 -0.82 2.82
C ILE A 87 8.24 -2.09 2.25
N VAL A 88 8.30 -2.25 0.93
CA VAL A 88 8.97 -3.39 0.27
C VAL A 88 10.44 -3.45 0.65
N LEU A 89 11.16 -2.32 0.60
CA LEU A 89 12.58 -2.22 0.95
C LEU A 89 12.82 -2.49 2.44
N LEU A 90 11.93 -2.02 3.32
CA LEU A 90 12.00 -2.30 4.76
C LEU A 90 11.82 -3.79 5.05
N ILE A 91 10.84 -4.44 4.41
CA ILE A 91 10.61 -5.89 4.55
C ILE A 91 11.82 -6.67 4.02
N ALA A 92 12.33 -6.31 2.83
CA ALA A 92 13.49 -6.97 2.23
C ALA A 92 14.74 -6.85 3.12
N SER A 93 14.99 -5.66 3.68
CA SER A 93 16.12 -5.40 4.58
C SER A 93 16.00 -6.16 5.90
N ASN A 94 14.78 -6.47 6.34
CA ASN A 94 14.49 -7.17 7.58
C ASN A 94 14.07 -8.64 7.39
N ARG A 95 14.27 -9.23 6.20
CA ARG A 95 13.79 -10.59 5.83
C ARG A 95 14.16 -11.73 6.80
N LYS A 96 15.20 -11.55 7.62
CA LYS A 96 15.64 -12.54 8.63
C LYS A 96 14.86 -12.43 9.95
N ARG A 97 14.04 -11.38 10.13
CA ARG A 97 13.28 -11.13 11.36
C ARG A 97 11.97 -11.91 11.34
N PRO A 98 11.55 -12.52 12.47
CA PRO A 98 10.35 -13.37 12.53
C PRO A 98 9.07 -12.69 12.03
N PHE A 99 8.89 -11.39 12.35
CA PHE A 99 7.67 -10.64 11.99
C PHE A 99 7.49 -10.47 10.47
N THR A 100 8.55 -10.59 9.66
CA THR A 100 8.45 -10.41 8.20
C THR A 100 7.73 -11.55 7.50
N ARG A 101 7.55 -12.72 8.15
CA ARG A 101 6.83 -13.86 7.57
C ARG A 101 5.36 -13.55 7.29
N GLY A 102 4.69 -12.81 8.17
CA GLY A 102 3.31 -12.41 7.95
C GLY A 102 3.16 -11.18 7.05
N LEU A 103 4.27 -10.59 6.58
CA LEU A 103 4.27 -9.46 5.65
C LEU A 103 4.49 -9.87 4.19
N VAL A 104 4.60 -11.18 3.90
CA VAL A 104 4.89 -11.66 2.53
C VAL A 104 3.81 -11.23 1.53
N VAL A 105 2.53 -11.32 1.90
CA VAL A 105 1.43 -10.90 1.04
C VAL A 105 1.51 -9.40 0.75
N THR A 106 1.76 -8.58 1.78
CA THR A 106 2.00 -7.14 1.64
C THR A 106 3.16 -6.86 0.70
N ALA A 107 4.31 -7.52 0.89
CA ALA A 107 5.49 -7.32 0.06
C ALA A 107 5.23 -7.66 -1.42
N ILE A 108 4.52 -8.77 -1.70
CA ILE A 108 4.18 -9.17 -3.07
C ILE A 108 3.25 -8.14 -3.70
N PHE A 109 2.16 -7.80 -3.01
CA PHE A 109 1.16 -6.85 -3.50
C PHE A 109 1.78 -5.47 -3.79
N ASP A 110 2.56 -4.94 -2.85
CA ASP A 110 3.18 -3.63 -2.98
C ASP A 110 4.30 -3.61 -4.02
N SER A 111 4.99 -4.73 -4.22
CA SER A 111 5.96 -4.89 -5.31
C SER A 111 5.28 -4.87 -6.67
N VAL A 112 4.16 -5.59 -6.84
CA VAL A 112 3.38 -5.60 -8.08
C VAL A 112 2.83 -4.19 -8.37
N CYS A 113 2.24 -3.53 -7.39
CA CYS A 113 1.75 -2.15 -7.55
C CYS A 113 2.89 -1.20 -7.91
N SER A 114 4.05 -1.31 -7.25
CA SER A 114 5.21 -0.47 -7.56
C SER A 114 5.69 -0.65 -8.99
N LEU A 115 5.74 -1.89 -9.50
CA LEU A 115 6.11 -2.16 -10.89
C LEU A 115 5.08 -1.58 -11.87
N LEU A 116 3.79 -1.72 -11.59
CA LEU A 116 2.72 -1.16 -12.43
C LEU A 116 2.78 0.37 -12.48
N TYR A 117 2.96 1.01 -11.33
CA TYR A 117 3.02 2.48 -11.25
C TYR A 117 4.30 3.01 -11.89
N LEU A 118 5.43 2.35 -11.66
CA LEU A 118 6.69 2.71 -12.31
C LEU A 118 6.61 2.56 -13.83
N ALA A 119 6.02 1.47 -14.33
CA ALA A 119 5.87 1.25 -15.78
C ALA A 119 5.02 2.34 -16.44
N TYR A 120 3.92 2.75 -15.78
CA TYR A 120 3.10 3.87 -16.24
C TYR A 120 3.87 5.21 -16.21
N LEU A 121 4.50 5.55 -15.08
CA LEU A 121 5.22 6.82 -14.89
C LEU A 121 6.46 6.95 -15.79
N ALA A 122 7.12 5.83 -16.12
CA ALA A 122 8.26 5.81 -17.03
C ALA A 122 7.85 5.85 -18.52
N GLY A 123 6.55 5.85 -18.83
CA GLY A 123 6.04 5.79 -20.21
C GLY A 123 6.32 4.46 -20.92
N TRP A 124 6.63 3.40 -20.16
CA TRP A 124 6.94 2.07 -20.71
C TRP A 124 5.70 1.28 -21.09
N ALA A 125 4.52 1.74 -20.68
CA ALA A 125 3.28 0.98 -20.82
C ALA A 125 2.10 1.85 -21.23
#